data_AF-A0A3D3EMY3-F1
#
_entry.id   AF-A0A3D3EMY3-F1
#
_cell.length_a   1.000
_cell.length_b   1.000
_cell.length_c   1.000
_cell.angle_alpha   90.00
_cell.angle_beta   90.00
_cell.angle_gamma   90.00
#
_symmetry.space_group_name_H-M   'P 1'
#
loop_
_entity.id
_entity.type
_entity.pdbx_description
1 polymer ?
#
loop_
_entity_poly.entity_id
_entity_poly.type
_entity_poly.pdbx_seq_one_letter_code
_entity_poly.pdbx_strand_id
1 'polypeptide(L)' 'MIHINLIFWYNRDKISDNNEVDICLSKQMITIRTYIETCFRNGIDIFTALTKLASRSPYTVTELLGEV' A
#
# COMPACT_ATOMS: atom_id res chain seq x y z
N MET A 1 -8.48 10.31 13.06
CA MET A 1 -7.84 8.97 12.90
C MET A 1 -8.92 7.91 12.66
N ILE A 2 -9.64 8.00 11.55
CA ILE A 2 -10.74 7.10 11.16
C ILE A 2 -10.71 7.16 9.63
N HIS A 3 -10.13 6.18 8.95
CA HIS A 3 -10.21 5.98 7.48
C HIS A 3 -9.30 4.83 7.00
N ILE A 4 -8.52 4.18 7.88
CA ILE A 4 -7.78 2.94 7.55
C ILE A 4 -8.70 1.71 7.72
N ASN A 5 -9.69 1.79 8.62
CA ASN A 5 -10.58 0.67 8.92
C ASN A 5 -11.52 0.29 7.76
N LEU A 6 -11.99 1.25 6.95
CA LEU A 6 -12.93 0.93 5.85
C LEU A 6 -12.27 0.20 4.67
N ILE A 7 -11.03 0.54 4.33
CA ILE A 7 -10.33 -0.07 3.18
C ILE A 7 -9.97 -1.53 3.48
N PHE A 8 -9.59 -1.82 4.72
CA PHE A 8 -9.29 -3.18 5.15
C PHE A 8 -10.53 -4.08 5.10
N TRP A 9 -11.71 -3.56 5.48
CA TRP A 9 -12.97 -4.29 5.44
C TRP A 9 -13.49 -4.50 4.01
N TYR A 10 -13.45 -3.47 3.15
CA TYR A 10 -13.94 -3.57 1.78
C TYR A 10 -13.18 -4.61 0.92
N ASN A 11 -11.88 -4.79 1.18
CA ASN A 11 -11.06 -5.75 0.43
C ASN A 11 -11.09 -7.17 1.00
N ARG A 12 -11.46 -7.37 2.28
CA ARG A 12 -11.61 -8.70 2.87
C ARG A 12 -12.72 -9.51 2.18
N ASP A 13 -13.78 -8.83 1.76
CA ASP A 13 -14.98 -9.44 1.19
C ASP A 13 -14.72 -10.15 -0.15
N LYS A 14 -13.77 -9.64 -0.97
CA LYS A 14 -13.42 -10.21 -2.28
C LYS A 14 -12.39 -11.35 -2.23
N ILE A 15 -11.63 -11.49 -1.15
CA ILE A 15 -10.61 -12.55 -0.99
C ILE A 15 -11.24 -13.89 -0.60
N SER A 16 -12.56 -13.92 -0.36
CA SER A 16 -13.29 -15.11 0.07
C SER A 16 -13.52 -16.17 -1.02
N ASP A 17 -13.18 -15.90 -2.29
CA ASP A 17 -13.26 -16.87 -3.38
C ASP A 17 -11.92 -17.62 -3.52
N ASN A 18 -11.92 -18.90 -3.13
CA ASN A 18 -10.75 -19.67 -2.70
C ASN A 18 -9.84 -20.17 -3.85
N ASN A 19 -9.18 -19.28 -4.58
CA ASN A 19 -8.06 -19.65 -5.45
C ASN A 19 -6.74 -19.08 -4.89
N GLU A 20 -5.74 -19.93 -4.62
CA GLU A 20 -4.47 -19.54 -3.99
C GLU A 20 -3.72 -18.44 -4.77
N VAL A 21 -3.89 -18.42 -6.09
CA VAL A 21 -3.33 -17.39 -6.99
C VAL A 21 -4.03 -16.03 -6.81
N ASP A 22 -5.34 -16.03 -6.56
CA ASP A 22 -6.14 -14.83 -6.34
C ASP A 22 -5.79 -14.17 -4.99
N ILE A 23 -5.55 -14.99 -3.96
CA ILE A 23 -5.10 -14.53 -2.64
C ILE A 23 -3.71 -13.87 -2.70
N CYS A 24 -2.80 -14.39 -3.53
CA CYS A 24 -1.45 -13.81 -3.66
C CYS A 24 -1.49 -12.45 -4.38
N LEU A 25 -2.20 -12.37 -5.51
CA LEU A 25 -2.36 -11.14 -6.28
C LEU A 25 -3.07 -10.05 -5.47
N SER A 26 -4.16 -10.41 -4.77
CA SER A 26 -4.90 -9.47 -3.92
C SER A 26 -4.02 -8.93 -2.79
N LYS A 27 -3.20 -9.77 -2.12
CA LYS A 27 -2.22 -9.33 -1.11
C LYS A 27 -1.21 -8.34 -1.67
N GLN A 28 -0.68 -8.58 -2.87
CA GLN A 28 0.26 -7.66 -3.53
C GLN A 28 -0.41 -6.31 -3.83
N MET A 29 -1.64 -6.33 -4.37
CA MET A 29 -2.39 -5.11 -4.67
C MET A 29 -2.71 -4.29 -3.42
N ILE A 30 -3.09 -4.93 -2.31
CA ILE A 30 -3.34 -4.26 -1.03
C ILE A 30 -2.06 -3.60 -0.50
N THR A 31 -0.94 -4.30 -0.62
CA THR A 31 0.37 -3.80 -0.17
C THR A 31 0.78 -2.55 -0.97
N ILE A 32 0.65 -2.60 -2.30
CA ILE A 32 0.97 -1.47 -3.18
C ILE A 32 0.05 -0.28 -2.89
N ARG A 33 -1.26 -0.51 -2.74
CA ARG A 33 -2.21 0.57 -2.38
C ARG A 33 -1.85 1.23 -1.05
N THR A 34 -1.61 0.41 -0.02
CA THR A 34 -1.27 0.93 1.32
C THR A 34 0.02 1.74 1.28
N TYR A 35 1.01 1.31 0.51
CA TYR A 35 2.26 2.06 0.32
C TYR A 35 2.02 3.41 -0.36
N ILE A 36 1.27 3.45 -1.46
CA ILE A 36 0.96 4.69 -2.19
C ILE A 36 0.16 5.65 -1.30
N GLU A 37 -0.86 5.15 -0.60
CA GLU A 37 -1.65 5.96 0.33
C GLU A 37 -0.80 6.55 1.45
N THR A 38 0.15 5.77 1.97
CA THR A 38 1.07 6.22 3.01
C THR A 38 2.01 7.31 2.47
N CYS A 39 2.59 7.12 1.29
CA CYS A 39 3.43 8.12 0.63
C CYS A 39 2.65 9.42 0.38
N PHE A 40 1.44 9.32 -0.16
CA PHE A 40 0.58 10.46 -0.44
C PHE A 40 0.22 11.25 0.84
N ARG A 41 -0.08 10.56 1.95
CA ARG A 41 -0.35 11.20 3.24
C ARG A 41 0.85 11.96 3.81
N ASN A 42 2.07 11.56 3.45
CA ASN A 42 3.31 12.25 3.82
C ASN A 42 3.74 13.29 2.77
N GLY A 43 2.86 13.66 1.83
CA GLY A 43 3.11 14.70 0.83
C GLY A 43 3.99 14.25 -0.34
N ILE A 44 4.23 12.94 -0.49
CA ILE A 44 5.00 12.39 -1.60
C ILE A 44 4.06 12.13 -2.78
N ASP A 45 4.45 12.61 -3.95
CA ASP A 45 3.71 12.37 -5.19
C ASP A 45 3.65 10.88 -5.56
N ILE A 46 2.50 10.45 -6.09
CA ILE A 46 2.23 9.05 -6.43
C ILE A 46 3.20 8.53 -7.49
N PHE A 47 3.52 9.34 -8.51
CA PHE A 47 4.45 8.95 -9.56
C PHE A 47 5.86 8.78 -9.01
N THR A 48 6.31 9.66 -8.12
CA THR A 48 7.60 9.52 -7.41
C THR A 48 7.63 8.26 -6.55
N ALA A 49 6.58 8.00 -5.77
CA ALA A 49 6.48 6.82 -4.91
C ALA A 49 6.52 5.50 -5.72
N LEU A 50 5.78 5.45 -6.84
CA LEU A 50 5.76 4.32 -7.77
C LEU A 50 7.11 4.11 -8.45
N THR A 51 7.79 5.19 -8.84
CA THR A 51 9.12 5.12 -9.47
C THR A 51 10.13 4.49 -8.51
N LYS A 52 10.18 4.95 -7.24
CA LYS A 52 11.04 4.35 -6.21
C LYS A 52 10.73 2.88 -5.95
N LEU A 53 9.44 2.53 -5.92
CA LEU A 53 8.98 1.15 -5.75
C LEU A 53 9.44 0.27 -6.93
N ALA A 54 9.30 0.74 -8.17
CA ALA A 54 9.76 0.05 -9.37
C ALA A 54 11.29 -0.09 -9.43
N SER A 55 12.01 0.90 -8.90
CA SER A 55 13.47 0.87 -8.74
C SER A 55 13.95 -0.01 -7.57
N ARG A 56 13.06 -0.77 -6.90
CA ARG A 56 13.36 -1.62 -5.73
C ARG A 56 13.97 -0.86 -4.55
N SER A 57 13.71 0.44 -4.45
CA SER A 57 14.15 1.30 -3.35
C SER A 57 12.94 2.06 -2.78
N PRO A 58 11.96 1.33 -2.19
CA PRO A 58 10.77 1.95 -1.62
C PRO A 58 11.12 2.83 -0.42
N TYR A 59 10.29 3.83 -0.13
CA TYR A 59 10.45 4.63 1.08
C TYR A 59 10.30 3.77 2.34
N THR A 60 11.26 3.92 3.24
CA THR A 60 11.21 3.35 4.58
C THR A 60 10.27 4.17 5.48
N VAL A 61 9.77 3.54 6.56
CA VAL A 61 8.93 4.25 7.54
C VAL A 61 9.67 5.46 8.13
N THR A 62 10.97 5.32 8.39
CA THR A 62 11.85 6.37 8.92
C THR A 62 11.94 7.57 7.96
N GLU A 63 12.15 7.33 6.66
CA GLU A 63 12.12 8.39 5.63
C GLU A 63 10.76 9.08 5.55
N LEU A 64 9.66 8.34 5.74
CA LEU A 64 8.30 8.89 5.70
C LEU A 64 7.96 9.73 6.93
N LEU A 65 8.54 9.41 8.10
CA LEU A 65 8.34 10.13 9.34
C LEU A 65 9.25 11.36 9.49
N GLY A 66 10.23 11.53 8.59
CA GLY A 66 11.20 12.63 8.66
C GLY A 66 12.20 12.50 9.81
N GLU A 67 12.32 11.31 10.39
CA GLU A 67 13.33 10.99 11.40
C GLU A 67 14.63 10.68 10.65
N VAL A 68 15.60 11.60 10.68
CA VAL A 68 16.94 11.42 10.08
C VAL A 68 17.97 11.33 11.18
#